data_AF-A0A7W1QFC9-F1
#
_entry.id   AF-A0A7W1QFC9-F1
#
_cell.length_a   1.000
_cell.length_b   1.000
_cell.length_c   1.000
_cell.angle_alpha   90.00
_cell.angle_beta   90.00
_cell.angle_gamma   90.00
#
_symmetry.space_group_name_H-M   'P 1'
#
loop_
_entity.id
_entity.type
_entity.pdbx_description
1 polymer ?
#
loop_
_entity_poly.entity_id
_entity_poly.type
_entity_poly.pdbx_seq_one_letter_code
_entity_poly.pdbx_strand_id
1 'polypeptide(L)'
;MAKAPAAADRTEAEARVIDKPAARAVERADVQNLLCCYREAIELAADPPPSRRTPFEPMTRLLCRVRPTWGLQRMVVEDIRSRIALIDRRYCLRLALEEDDGNDSDDREQLSKFAASLPPPRARLWVALPLLCIIAITQALLALVLLGQENASPELDKVLKDLTAAVDLNPANLSETFHTLLHSNPKVTALVVGMLTLSGYLVWRPLLSAFRLKRMIFNMPGAINGRGAGSELGKRAQRLNVHEEEDRLFAKLGMRAPSDSALDLRVKGALVAICVALAVLMFTPPDADAAIGAFFLIVAMARLPWLVREWRRRRLRTDLVTSHVAADPAPPP
;
A
#
# COMPACT_ATOMS: atom_id res chain seq x y z
N MET A 1 -28.30 25.20 82.05
CA MET A 1 -27.47 24.02 81.71
C MET A 1 -28.20 23.24 80.62
N ALA A 2 -27.76 23.40 79.38
CA ALA A 2 -28.41 22.88 78.19
C ALA A 2 -27.94 21.45 77.88
N LYS A 3 -28.91 20.58 77.58
CA LYS A 3 -28.74 19.14 77.31
C LYS A 3 -28.52 18.95 75.80
N ALA A 4 -27.35 18.43 75.42
CA ALA A 4 -26.99 18.13 74.04
C ALA A 4 -27.80 16.94 73.49
N PRO A 5 -28.30 16.99 72.24
CA PRO A 5 -28.90 15.83 71.59
C PRO A 5 -27.85 14.96 70.89
N ALA A 6 -28.19 13.68 70.84
CA ALA A 6 -27.37 12.54 70.48
C ALA A 6 -27.00 12.50 68.98
N ALA A 7 -25.72 12.19 68.73
CA ALA A 7 -25.16 11.86 67.42
C ALA A 7 -25.17 10.33 67.26
N ALA A 8 -26.24 9.77 66.72
CA ALA A 8 -26.31 8.35 66.37
C ALA A 8 -27.40 8.14 65.31
N ASP A 9 -27.12 8.53 64.05
CA ASP A 9 -27.93 8.04 62.90
C ASP A 9 -27.35 8.32 61.50
N ARG A 10 -26.02 8.33 61.33
CA ARG A 10 -25.38 8.70 60.04
C ARG A 10 -24.53 7.64 59.36
N THR A 11 -24.49 6.41 59.88
CA THR A 11 -23.56 5.37 59.36
C THR A 11 -24.20 4.27 58.52
N GLU A 12 -25.52 4.24 58.31
CA GLU A 12 -26.17 3.20 57.49
C GLU A 12 -26.72 3.68 56.14
N ALA A 13 -26.71 4.98 55.86
CA ALA A 13 -27.12 5.53 54.56
C ALA A 13 -25.97 5.58 53.51
N GLU A 14 -24.77 5.16 53.88
CA GLU A 14 -23.61 4.99 52.99
C GLU A 14 -23.41 3.53 52.54
N ALA A 15 -24.49 2.74 52.56
CA ALA A 15 -24.59 1.53 51.76
C ALA A 15 -24.52 1.94 50.29
N ARG A 16 -23.28 2.01 49.80
CA ARG A 16 -22.86 2.18 48.42
C ARG A 16 -23.90 1.58 47.48
N VAL A 17 -24.77 2.44 46.98
CA VAL A 17 -25.21 2.38 45.60
C VAL A 17 -23.90 2.51 44.82
N ILE A 18 -23.27 1.35 44.57
CA ILE A 18 -22.37 1.19 43.45
C ILE A 18 -23.30 1.46 42.29
N ASP A 19 -23.40 2.73 41.90
CA ASP A 19 -23.95 3.16 40.64
C ASP A 19 -23.17 2.32 39.63
N LYS A 20 -23.81 1.23 39.20
CA LYS A 20 -23.37 0.44 38.07
C LYS A 20 -23.31 1.48 36.97
N PRO A 21 -22.11 1.92 36.53
CA PRO A 21 -21.98 3.06 35.65
C PRO A 21 -22.93 2.79 34.50
N ALA A 22 -23.95 3.64 34.36
CA ALA A 22 -25.01 3.46 33.39
C ALA A 22 -24.32 3.08 32.10
N ALA A 23 -24.51 1.82 31.67
CA ALA A 23 -23.73 1.21 30.61
C ALA A 23 -23.87 2.13 29.40
N ARG A 24 -22.88 3.02 29.22
CA ARG A 24 -22.91 4.05 28.21
C ARG A 24 -23.03 3.25 26.93
N ALA A 25 -24.06 3.52 26.15
CA ALA A 25 -24.28 2.85 24.88
C ALA A 25 -23.08 3.22 23.99
N VAL A 26 -22.00 2.44 24.11
CA VAL A 26 -20.81 2.54 23.28
C VAL A 26 -21.34 2.49 21.86
N GLU A 27 -21.12 3.57 21.13
CA GLU A 27 -21.64 3.73 19.78
C GLU A 27 -21.11 2.56 18.96
N ARG A 28 -22.01 1.63 18.65
CA ARG A 28 -21.66 0.27 18.23
C ARG A 28 -20.79 0.27 16.99
N ALA A 29 -19.84 -0.66 16.93
CA ALA A 29 -19.12 -0.97 15.71
C ALA A 29 -20.11 -1.56 14.70
N ASP A 30 -20.39 -0.84 13.62
CA ASP A 30 -21.32 -1.33 12.59
C ASP A 30 -20.53 -2.06 11.49
N VAL A 31 -20.24 -3.34 11.76
CA VAL A 31 -19.59 -4.24 10.80
C VAL A 31 -20.43 -4.41 9.53
N GLN A 32 -21.75 -4.37 9.65
CA GLN A 32 -22.66 -4.58 8.53
C GLN A 32 -22.51 -3.46 7.48
N ASN A 33 -22.39 -2.20 7.92
CA ASN A 33 -22.13 -1.08 7.00
C ASN A 33 -20.80 -1.27 6.26
N LEU A 34 -19.73 -1.65 6.96
CA LEU A 34 -18.44 -1.90 6.31
C LEU A 34 -18.53 -3.04 5.28
N LEU A 35 -19.20 -4.14 5.61
CA LEU A 35 -19.39 -5.27 4.69
C LEU A 35 -20.20 -4.88 3.45
N CYS A 36 -21.24 -4.05 3.61
CA CYS A 36 -21.98 -3.47 2.49
C CYS A 36 -21.06 -2.62 1.59
N CYS A 37 -20.26 -1.73 2.17
CA CYS A 37 -19.29 -0.92 1.44
C CYS A 37 -18.25 -1.78 0.72
N TYR A 38 -17.78 -2.87 1.33
CA TYR A 38 -16.87 -3.83 0.69
C TYR A 38 -17.50 -4.57 -0.48
N ARG A 39 -18.74 -5.04 -0.34
CA ARG A 39 -19.46 -5.68 -1.46
C ARG A 39 -19.57 -4.72 -2.64
N GLU A 40 -20.04 -3.50 -2.40
CA GLU A 40 -20.21 -2.50 -3.45
C GLU A 40 -18.85 -2.07 -4.05
N ALA A 41 -17.78 -2.02 -3.25
CA ALA A 41 -16.43 -1.76 -3.75
C ALA A 41 -15.91 -2.88 -4.67
N ILE A 42 -16.23 -4.14 -4.37
CA ILE A 42 -15.89 -5.28 -5.23
C ILE A 42 -16.67 -5.23 -6.54
N GLU A 43 -17.97 -4.92 -6.48
CA GLU A 43 -18.82 -4.72 -7.67
C GLU A 43 -18.29 -3.58 -8.55
N LEU A 44 -17.98 -2.43 -7.93
CA LEU A 44 -17.40 -1.28 -8.61
C LEU A 44 -16.01 -1.56 -9.21
N ALA A 45 -15.25 -2.47 -8.61
CA ALA A 45 -13.94 -2.89 -9.11
C ALA A 45 -14.04 -3.91 -10.25
N ALA A 46 -15.11 -4.71 -10.28
CA ALA A 46 -15.39 -5.68 -11.33
C ALA A 46 -15.86 -4.97 -12.62
N ASP A 47 -16.73 -3.98 -12.48
CA ASP A 47 -17.23 -3.16 -13.59
C ASP A 47 -17.05 -1.65 -13.31
N PRO A 48 -15.83 -1.12 -13.42
CA PRO A 48 -15.59 0.28 -13.15
C PRO A 48 -16.27 1.14 -14.23
N PRO A 49 -17.10 2.14 -13.85
CA PRO A 49 -17.74 3.01 -14.82
C PRO A 49 -16.65 3.70 -15.67
N PRO A 50 -16.93 3.96 -16.96
CA PRO A 50 -15.97 4.54 -17.88
C PRO A 50 -15.54 5.91 -17.37
N SER A 51 -14.46 5.96 -16.60
CA SER A 51 -14.06 7.15 -15.85
C SER A 51 -13.51 8.28 -16.72
N ARG A 52 -13.43 8.11 -18.05
CA ARG A 52 -12.91 9.09 -19.01
C ARG A 52 -13.44 8.86 -20.42
N ARG A 53 -14.37 9.71 -20.89
CA ARG A 53 -14.40 10.12 -22.30
C ARG A 53 -13.40 11.27 -22.46
N THR A 54 -12.09 10.99 -22.44
CA THR A 54 -11.12 11.99 -22.87
C THR A 54 -11.12 12.02 -24.40
N PRO A 55 -11.35 13.17 -25.05
CA PRO A 55 -11.33 13.28 -26.50
C PRO A 55 -9.87 13.34 -26.98
N PHE A 56 -9.11 12.23 -26.98
CA PHE A 56 -7.70 12.27 -27.40
C PHE A 56 -7.20 10.95 -28.04
N GLU A 57 -6.40 11.16 -29.09
CA GLU A 57 -5.54 10.30 -29.94
C GLU A 57 -5.75 8.77 -30.03
N PRO A 58 -5.55 8.17 -31.24
CA PRO A 58 -5.70 6.74 -31.46
C PRO A 58 -4.77 5.87 -30.61
N MET A 59 -3.55 6.35 -30.31
CA MET A 59 -2.58 5.59 -29.48
C MET A 59 -3.02 5.52 -28.01
N THR A 60 -3.61 6.59 -27.48
CA THR A 60 -4.26 6.56 -26.17
C THR A 60 -5.52 5.71 -26.15
N ARG A 61 -6.25 5.54 -27.26
CA ARG A 61 -7.33 4.55 -27.32
C ARG A 61 -6.80 3.13 -27.17
N LEU A 62 -5.69 2.79 -27.81
CA LEU A 62 -5.07 1.47 -27.68
C LEU A 62 -4.63 1.22 -26.23
N LEU A 63 -3.88 2.16 -25.64
CA LEU A 63 -3.42 2.07 -24.25
C LEU A 63 -4.57 2.16 -23.21
N CYS A 64 -5.68 2.84 -23.53
CA CYS A 64 -6.88 2.87 -22.70
C CYS A 64 -7.74 1.61 -22.87
N ARG A 65 -7.74 0.96 -24.04
CA ARG A 65 -8.37 -0.36 -24.24
C ARG A 65 -7.60 -1.45 -23.51
N VAL A 66 -6.27 -1.31 -23.48
CA VAL A 66 -5.35 -2.15 -22.70
C VAL A 66 -5.13 -1.56 -21.31
N ARG A 67 -6.02 -0.70 -20.78
CA ARG A 67 -5.96 -0.35 -19.36
C ARG A 67 -6.18 -1.64 -18.60
N PRO A 68 -5.20 -2.11 -17.81
CA PRO A 68 -5.38 -3.32 -17.06
C PRO A 68 -6.32 -2.98 -15.89
N THR A 69 -7.63 -3.16 -16.10
CA THR A 69 -8.53 -3.66 -15.05
C THR A 69 -8.01 -4.99 -14.50
N TRP A 70 -7.14 -5.66 -15.28
CA TRP A 70 -6.23 -6.70 -14.85
C TRP A 70 -5.56 -6.37 -13.51
N GLY A 71 -6.07 -7.04 -12.48
CA GLY A 71 -5.57 -6.91 -11.13
C GLY A 71 -6.29 -5.88 -10.25
N LEU A 72 -7.19 -5.04 -10.76
CA LEU A 72 -7.95 -4.09 -9.93
C LEU A 72 -8.85 -4.83 -8.93
N GLN A 73 -9.83 -5.60 -9.43
CA GLN A 73 -10.71 -6.42 -8.60
C GLN A 73 -9.89 -7.28 -7.62
N ARG A 74 -8.78 -7.83 -8.10
CA ARG A 74 -7.90 -8.66 -7.29
C ARG A 74 -7.15 -7.89 -6.21
N MET A 75 -6.68 -6.68 -6.49
CA MET A 75 -6.05 -5.80 -5.50
C MET A 75 -7.06 -5.34 -4.45
N VAL A 76 -8.31 -5.08 -4.86
CA VAL A 76 -9.41 -4.73 -3.96
C VAL A 76 -9.74 -5.91 -3.04
N VAL A 77 -9.99 -7.10 -3.60
CA VAL A 77 -10.29 -8.31 -2.82
C VAL A 77 -9.17 -8.66 -1.84
N GLU A 78 -7.91 -8.57 -2.27
CA GLU A 78 -6.78 -8.91 -1.39
C GLU A 78 -6.60 -7.90 -0.26
N ASP A 79 -6.89 -6.62 -0.53
CA ASP A 79 -6.88 -5.59 0.51
C ASP A 79 -8.00 -5.82 1.52
N ILE A 80 -9.24 -6.03 1.05
CA ILE A 80 -10.40 -6.33 1.88
C ILE A 80 -10.11 -7.57 2.74
N ARG A 81 -9.58 -8.65 2.16
CA ARG A 81 -9.18 -9.84 2.91
C ARG A 81 -8.15 -9.52 3.99
N SER A 82 -7.14 -8.73 3.66
CA SER A 82 -6.10 -8.34 4.62
C SER A 82 -6.67 -7.49 5.76
N ARG A 83 -7.62 -6.59 5.47
CA ARG A 83 -8.32 -5.76 6.45
C ARG A 83 -9.22 -6.59 7.36
N ILE A 84 -10.05 -7.46 6.79
CA ILE A 84 -10.92 -8.38 7.53
C ILE A 84 -10.10 -9.28 8.44
N ALA A 85 -8.98 -9.83 7.96
CA ALA A 85 -8.10 -10.67 8.79
C ALA A 85 -7.51 -9.92 9.99
N LEU A 86 -7.26 -8.61 9.88
CA LEU A 86 -6.81 -7.80 11.01
C LEU A 86 -7.94 -7.53 12.01
N ILE A 87 -9.14 -7.25 11.50
CA ILE A 87 -10.35 -7.03 12.31
C ILE A 87 -10.73 -8.31 13.06
N ASP A 88 -10.81 -9.45 12.37
CA ASP A 88 -11.10 -10.77 12.96
C ASP A 88 -10.11 -11.13 14.08
N ARG A 89 -8.80 -10.89 13.87
CA ARG A 89 -7.79 -11.10 14.93
C ARG A 89 -8.04 -10.24 16.17
N ARG A 90 -8.54 -9.01 15.99
CA ARG A 90 -8.84 -8.13 17.12
C ARG A 90 -10.09 -8.55 17.86
N TYR A 91 -11.14 -8.97 17.15
CA TYR A 91 -12.31 -9.58 17.78
C TYR A 91 -11.93 -10.85 18.55
N CYS A 92 -11.08 -11.71 17.99
CA CYS A 92 -10.55 -12.88 18.71
C CYS A 92 -9.83 -12.48 20.00
N LEU A 93 -9.04 -11.40 19.96
CA LEU A 93 -8.33 -10.90 21.13
C LEU A 93 -9.29 -10.34 22.19
N ARG A 94 -10.32 -9.56 21.81
CA ARG A 94 -11.33 -9.03 22.75
C ARG A 94 -12.11 -10.15 23.43
N LEU A 95 -12.59 -11.11 22.64
CA LEU A 95 -13.28 -12.30 23.15
C LEU A 95 -12.41 -13.10 24.12
N ALA A 96 -11.10 -13.25 23.82
CA ALA A 96 -10.17 -13.96 24.71
C ALA A 96 -9.86 -13.22 26.02
N LEU A 97 -10.04 -11.90 26.04
CA LEU A 97 -9.84 -11.05 27.22
C LEU A 97 -11.15 -10.79 27.99
N GLU A 98 -12.28 -11.35 27.55
CA GLU A 98 -13.61 -11.08 28.10
C GLU A 98 -13.96 -9.57 28.05
N GLU A 99 -13.39 -8.83 27.07
CA GLU A 99 -13.68 -7.41 26.78
C GLU A 99 -14.79 -7.27 25.71
N ASP A 100 -15.63 -8.28 25.59
CA ASP A 100 -16.68 -8.31 24.57
C ASP A 100 -17.84 -7.37 24.93
N ASP A 101 -18.52 -6.87 23.90
CA ASP A 101 -19.72 -6.06 24.03
C ASP A 101 -21.01 -6.90 23.85
N GLY A 102 -20.87 -8.23 23.87
CA GLY A 102 -21.92 -9.21 23.62
C GLY A 102 -22.21 -9.48 22.13
N ASN A 103 -21.69 -8.67 21.20
CA ASN A 103 -21.90 -8.84 19.76
C ASN A 103 -20.64 -9.24 18.99
N ASP A 104 -19.46 -9.10 19.60
CA ASP A 104 -18.16 -9.47 19.01
C ASP A 104 -18.15 -10.87 18.34
N SER A 105 -18.88 -11.85 18.90
CA SER A 105 -18.99 -13.20 18.32
C SER A 105 -19.73 -13.20 16.98
N ASP A 106 -20.83 -12.46 16.92
CA ASP A 106 -21.73 -12.40 15.76
C ASP A 106 -21.06 -11.59 14.63
N ASP A 107 -20.46 -10.46 14.97
CA ASP A 107 -19.66 -9.63 14.06
C ASP A 107 -18.53 -10.44 13.42
N ARG A 108 -17.81 -11.22 14.25
CA ARG A 108 -16.75 -12.11 13.79
C ARG A 108 -17.29 -13.19 12.85
N GLU A 109 -18.42 -13.79 13.18
CA GLU A 109 -19.05 -14.80 12.33
C GLU A 109 -19.44 -14.22 10.97
N GLN A 110 -19.99 -13.01 10.94
CA GLN A 110 -20.31 -12.28 9.70
C GLN A 110 -19.06 -11.99 8.87
N LEU A 111 -17.98 -11.52 9.49
CA LEU A 111 -16.69 -11.28 8.83
C LEU A 111 -16.11 -12.56 8.22
N SER A 112 -16.19 -13.68 8.96
CA SER A 112 -15.73 -14.99 8.49
C SER A 112 -16.55 -15.49 7.31
N LYS A 113 -17.89 -15.41 7.39
CA LYS A 113 -18.80 -15.75 6.29
C LYS A 113 -18.53 -14.89 5.05
N PHE A 114 -18.32 -13.59 5.24
CA PHE A 114 -17.99 -12.69 4.14
C PHE A 114 -16.62 -13.02 3.53
N ALA A 115 -15.58 -13.21 4.35
CA ALA A 115 -14.24 -13.58 3.89
C ALA A 115 -14.23 -14.90 3.09
N ALA A 116 -15.04 -15.88 3.50
CA ALA A 116 -15.23 -17.14 2.80
C ALA A 116 -15.95 -16.99 1.45
N SER A 117 -16.79 -15.95 1.29
CA SER A 117 -17.45 -15.65 0.02
C SER A 117 -16.53 -14.96 -1.00
N LEU A 118 -15.39 -14.42 -0.56
CA LEU A 118 -14.43 -13.76 -1.45
C LEU A 118 -13.71 -14.79 -2.36
N PRO A 119 -13.36 -14.43 -3.62
CA PRO A 119 -12.62 -15.30 -4.53
C PRO A 119 -11.31 -15.81 -3.89
N PRO A 120 -10.91 -17.08 -4.08
CA PRO A 120 -9.84 -17.71 -3.31
C PRO A 120 -8.50 -16.94 -3.38
N PRO A 121 -7.68 -17.00 -2.30
CA PRO A 121 -6.39 -16.32 -2.26
C PRO A 121 -5.44 -16.84 -3.34
N ARG A 122 -4.45 -16.01 -3.69
CA ARG A 122 -3.52 -16.35 -4.78
C ARG A 122 -2.66 -17.56 -4.41
N ALA A 123 -2.44 -18.46 -5.37
CA ALA A 123 -1.30 -19.36 -5.33
C ALA A 123 0.00 -18.54 -5.28
N ARG A 124 0.99 -19.00 -4.50
CA ARG A 124 2.30 -18.35 -4.32
C ARG A 124 2.99 -17.99 -5.65
N LEU A 125 2.70 -18.75 -6.70
CA LEU A 125 3.18 -18.51 -8.07
C LEU A 125 2.91 -17.10 -8.61
N TRP A 126 1.78 -16.47 -8.24
CA TRP A 126 1.46 -15.11 -8.69
C TRP A 126 2.31 -14.03 -8.06
N VAL A 127 2.93 -14.30 -6.91
CA VAL A 127 3.93 -13.42 -6.28
C VAL A 127 5.27 -13.58 -6.99
N ALA A 128 5.60 -14.78 -7.44
CA ALA A 128 6.81 -15.06 -8.21
C ALA A 128 6.76 -14.50 -9.64
N LEU A 129 5.58 -14.49 -10.28
CA LEU A 129 5.42 -14.01 -11.67
C LEU A 129 6.02 -12.61 -11.95
N PRO A 130 5.72 -11.54 -11.20
CA PRO A 130 6.33 -10.24 -11.46
C PRO A 130 7.85 -10.26 -11.27
N LEU A 131 8.37 -11.05 -10.32
CA LEU A 131 9.82 -11.20 -10.13
C LEU A 131 10.46 -11.88 -11.36
N LEU A 132 9.84 -12.95 -11.88
CA LEU A 132 10.27 -13.62 -13.10
C LEU A 132 10.21 -12.69 -14.31
N CYS A 133 9.15 -11.89 -14.45
CA CYS A 133 9.05 -10.89 -15.51
C CYS A 133 10.16 -9.83 -15.40
N ILE A 134 10.48 -9.37 -14.18
CA ILE A 134 11.57 -8.40 -13.97
C ILE A 134 12.89 -9.01 -14.45
N ILE A 135 13.22 -10.22 -14.00
CA ILE A 135 14.47 -10.90 -14.38
C ILE A 135 14.54 -11.11 -15.90
N ALA A 136 13.48 -11.64 -16.52
CA ALA A 136 13.44 -11.87 -17.96
C ALA A 136 13.60 -10.58 -18.78
N ILE A 137 12.94 -9.49 -18.36
CA ILE A 137 13.10 -8.18 -19.02
C ILE A 137 14.51 -7.65 -18.80
N THR A 138 15.10 -7.81 -17.62
CA THR A 138 16.47 -7.37 -17.33
C THR A 138 17.46 -8.11 -18.23
N GLN A 139 17.34 -9.43 -18.37
CA GLN A 139 18.16 -10.24 -19.27
C GLN A 139 18.00 -9.79 -20.73
N ALA A 140 16.77 -9.57 -21.20
CA ALA A 140 16.52 -9.09 -22.56
C ALA A 140 17.14 -7.71 -22.82
N LEU A 141 17.04 -6.78 -21.86
CA LEU A 141 17.66 -5.45 -21.96
C LEU A 141 19.19 -5.53 -21.97
N LEU A 142 19.79 -6.36 -21.12
CA LEU A 142 21.24 -6.56 -21.10
C LEU A 142 21.74 -7.21 -22.40
N ALA A 143 21.04 -8.23 -22.90
CA ALA A 143 21.36 -8.85 -24.19
C ALA A 143 21.27 -7.84 -25.35
N LEU A 144 20.26 -6.96 -25.33
CA LEU A 144 20.13 -5.89 -26.33
C LEU A 144 21.31 -4.91 -26.28
N VAL A 145 21.80 -4.56 -25.09
CA VAL A 145 23.00 -3.72 -24.94
C VAL A 145 24.24 -4.44 -25.48
N LEU A 146 24.40 -5.72 -25.17
CA LEU A 146 25.53 -6.53 -25.65
C LEU A 146 25.56 -6.63 -27.18
N LEU A 147 24.40 -6.82 -27.83
CA LEU A 147 24.28 -6.85 -29.29
C LEU A 147 24.68 -5.53 -29.95
N GLY A 148 24.55 -4.41 -29.23
CA GLY A 148 24.92 -3.08 -29.72
C GLY A 148 26.38 -2.69 -29.45
N GLN A 149 27.16 -3.50 -28.73
CA GLN A 149 28.56 -3.20 -28.41
C GLN A 149 29.50 -4.10 -29.22
N GLU A 150 30.28 -3.49 -30.11
CA GLU A 150 31.30 -4.21 -30.90
C GLU A 150 32.40 -4.83 -30.03
N ASN A 151 32.67 -4.25 -28.84
CA ASN A 151 33.60 -4.74 -27.84
C ASN A 151 32.89 -4.95 -26.50
N ALA A 152 32.01 -5.96 -26.42
CA ALA A 152 31.35 -6.32 -25.17
C ALA A 152 32.39 -6.61 -24.06
N SER A 153 32.24 -5.97 -22.90
CA SER A 153 33.11 -6.23 -21.75
C SER A 153 32.96 -7.69 -21.28
N PRO A 154 34.07 -8.44 -21.07
CA PRO A 154 34.00 -9.80 -20.55
C PRO A 154 33.37 -9.87 -19.15
N GLU A 155 33.44 -8.78 -18.39
CA GLU A 155 32.76 -8.66 -17.09
C GLU A 155 31.23 -8.67 -17.24
N LEU A 156 30.70 -8.06 -18.29
CA LEU A 156 29.26 -7.99 -18.53
C LEU A 156 28.69 -9.36 -18.92
N ASP A 157 29.44 -10.13 -19.73
CA ASP A 157 29.07 -11.52 -20.09
C ASP A 157 29.09 -12.44 -18.85
N LYS A 158 30.08 -12.28 -17.97
CA LYS A 158 30.12 -12.99 -16.68
C LYS A 158 28.88 -12.67 -15.83
N VAL A 159 28.55 -11.40 -15.65
CA VAL A 159 27.37 -11.00 -14.85
C VAL A 159 26.07 -11.49 -15.49
N LEU A 160 25.97 -11.50 -16.82
CA LEU A 160 24.80 -12.06 -17.49
C LEU A 160 24.63 -13.55 -17.21
N LYS A 161 25.72 -14.33 -17.29
CA LYS A 161 25.73 -15.76 -16.97
C LYS A 161 25.35 -16.01 -15.50
N ASP A 162 25.90 -15.24 -14.58
CA ASP A 162 25.58 -15.31 -13.15
C ASP A 162 24.10 -14.97 -12.90
N LEU A 163 23.57 -13.94 -13.58
CA LEU A 163 22.14 -13.57 -13.52
C LEU A 163 21.23 -14.65 -14.10
N THR A 164 21.67 -15.39 -15.12
CA THR A 164 20.93 -16.54 -15.64
C THR A 164 20.95 -17.69 -14.63
N ALA A 165 22.08 -17.97 -13.99
CA ALA A 165 22.18 -18.97 -12.92
C ALA A 165 21.38 -18.58 -11.66
N ALA A 166 21.17 -17.28 -11.41
CA ALA A 166 20.33 -16.78 -10.33
C ALA A 166 18.83 -17.06 -10.54
N VAL A 167 18.39 -17.36 -11.77
CA VAL A 167 17.00 -17.76 -12.06
C VAL A 167 16.62 -19.07 -11.38
N ASP A 168 17.60 -19.92 -11.06
CA ASP A 168 17.37 -21.17 -10.33
C ASP A 168 16.89 -20.94 -8.88
N LEU A 169 16.77 -19.68 -8.43
CA LEU A 169 16.28 -19.24 -7.11
C LEU A 169 17.03 -19.90 -5.94
N ASN A 170 18.23 -20.44 -6.19
CA ASN A 170 19.09 -20.98 -5.16
C ASN A 170 19.74 -19.81 -4.39
N PRO A 171 19.57 -19.73 -3.06
CA PRO A 171 20.15 -18.65 -2.26
C PRO A 171 21.68 -18.55 -2.39
N ALA A 172 22.38 -19.66 -2.67
CA ALA A 172 23.83 -19.65 -2.92
C ALA A 172 24.18 -18.84 -4.18
N ASN A 173 23.49 -19.10 -5.30
CA ASN A 173 23.71 -18.40 -6.57
C ASN A 173 23.38 -16.91 -6.45
N LEU A 174 22.33 -16.55 -5.69
CA LEU A 174 21.97 -15.15 -5.43
C LEU A 174 23.06 -14.41 -4.64
N SER A 175 23.62 -15.05 -3.62
CA SER A 175 24.71 -14.47 -2.83
C SER A 175 25.97 -14.25 -3.67
N GLU A 176 26.33 -15.22 -4.50
CA GLU A 176 27.49 -15.12 -5.39
C GLU A 176 27.30 -14.01 -6.44
N THR A 177 26.14 -13.94 -7.07
CA THR A 177 25.80 -12.87 -8.04
C THR A 177 25.92 -11.49 -7.40
N PHE A 178 25.41 -11.33 -6.17
CA PHE A 178 25.50 -10.07 -5.43
C PHE A 178 26.94 -9.72 -5.07
N HIS A 179 27.73 -10.72 -4.65
CA HIS A 179 29.16 -10.53 -4.36
C HIS A 179 29.94 -10.13 -5.62
N THR A 180 29.69 -10.76 -6.77
CA THR A 180 30.31 -10.40 -8.05
C THR A 180 29.91 -8.98 -8.47
N LEU A 181 28.65 -8.59 -8.29
CA LEU A 181 28.16 -7.25 -8.64
C LEU A 181 28.75 -6.13 -7.77
N LEU A 182 29.05 -6.43 -6.49
CA LEU A 182 29.68 -5.48 -5.56
C LEU A 182 31.17 -5.22 -5.88
N HIS A 183 31.86 -6.22 -6.42
CA HIS A 183 33.29 -6.13 -6.74
C HIS A 183 33.56 -5.82 -8.23
N SER A 184 32.51 -5.66 -9.04
CA SER A 184 32.66 -5.33 -10.46
C SER A 184 32.91 -3.84 -10.68
N ASN A 185 33.30 -3.48 -11.90
CA ASN A 185 33.48 -2.10 -12.30
C ASN A 185 32.19 -1.29 -12.02
N PRO A 186 32.26 -0.09 -11.40
CA PRO A 186 31.09 0.71 -11.07
C PRO A 186 30.19 1.00 -12.29
N LYS A 187 30.75 1.02 -13.51
CA LYS A 187 29.98 1.13 -14.74
C LYS A 187 29.11 -0.09 -15.00
N VAL A 188 29.64 -1.30 -14.84
CA VAL A 188 28.91 -2.57 -14.98
C VAL A 188 27.84 -2.66 -13.89
N THR A 189 28.20 -2.33 -12.64
CA THR A 189 27.24 -2.27 -11.52
C THR A 189 26.09 -1.31 -11.80
N ALA A 190 26.39 -0.08 -12.22
CA ALA A 190 25.38 0.93 -12.54
C ALA A 190 24.49 0.50 -13.72
N LEU A 191 25.06 -0.16 -14.74
CA LEU A 191 24.30 -0.69 -15.86
C LEU A 191 23.31 -1.75 -15.40
N VAL A 192 23.77 -2.76 -14.66
CA VAL A 192 22.95 -3.88 -14.20
C VAL A 192 21.87 -3.40 -13.23
N VAL A 193 22.22 -2.57 -12.25
CA VAL A 193 21.26 -1.98 -11.31
C VAL A 193 20.26 -1.09 -12.03
N GLY A 194 20.72 -0.29 -12.99
CA GLY A 194 19.88 0.57 -13.82
C GLY A 194 18.87 -0.24 -14.65
N MET A 195 19.31 -1.31 -15.30
CA MET A 195 18.45 -2.20 -16.08
C MET A 195 17.47 -2.96 -15.20
N LEU A 196 17.90 -3.49 -14.06
CA LEU A 196 17.03 -4.16 -13.09
C LEU A 196 15.94 -3.21 -12.58
N THR A 197 16.33 -1.98 -12.25
CA THR A 197 15.39 -0.95 -11.79
C THR A 197 14.42 -0.54 -12.89
N LEU A 198 14.90 -0.41 -14.14
CA LEU A 198 14.07 -0.14 -15.32
C LEU A 198 13.08 -1.26 -15.59
N SER A 199 13.50 -2.52 -15.54
CA SER A 199 12.62 -3.69 -15.67
C SER A 199 11.55 -3.70 -14.58
N GLY A 200 11.95 -3.47 -13.32
CA GLY A 200 11.03 -3.26 -12.20
C GLY A 200 10.00 -2.18 -12.50
N TYR A 201 10.46 -1.00 -12.92
CA TYR A 201 9.58 0.11 -13.29
C TYR A 201 8.59 -0.28 -14.39
N LEU A 202 9.04 -0.96 -15.44
CA LEU A 202 8.19 -1.40 -16.54
C LEU A 202 7.12 -2.42 -16.08
N VAL A 203 7.47 -3.37 -15.22
CA VAL A 203 6.54 -4.38 -14.67
C VAL A 203 5.55 -3.76 -13.68
N TRP A 204 5.99 -2.85 -12.81
CA TRP A 204 5.11 -2.22 -11.82
C TRP A 204 4.24 -1.10 -12.40
N ARG A 205 4.61 -0.49 -13.54
CA ARG A 205 3.86 0.62 -14.12
C ARG A 205 2.41 0.26 -14.51
N PRO A 206 2.11 -0.88 -15.13
CA PRO A 206 0.74 -1.36 -15.31
C PRO A 206 -0.02 -1.55 -13.99
N LEU A 207 0.65 -2.04 -12.95
CA LEU A 207 0.05 -2.26 -11.63
C LEU A 207 -0.30 -0.93 -10.93
N LEU A 208 0.41 0.16 -11.23
CA LEU A 208 0.09 1.48 -10.69
C LEU A 208 -1.28 2.00 -11.12
N SER A 209 -1.77 1.69 -12.32
CA SER A 209 -3.10 2.14 -12.73
C SER A 209 -4.19 1.46 -11.90
N ALA A 210 -4.08 0.15 -11.70
CA ALA A 210 -4.97 -0.61 -10.84
C ALA A 210 -4.87 -0.11 -9.39
N PHE A 211 -3.66 0.12 -8.87
CA PHE A 211 -3.46 0.67 -7.54
C PHE A 211 -4.11 2.05 -7.37
N ARG A 212 -3.96 2.96 -8.34
CA ARG A 212 -4.60 4.28 -8.29
C ARG A 212 -6.12 4.19 -8.32
N LEU A 213 -6.68 3.28 -9.13
CA LEU A 213 -8.12 3.05 -9.20
C LEU A 213 -8.64 2.45 -7.89
N LYS A 214 -7.93 1.49 -7.29
CA LYS A 214 -8.24 0.98 -5.94
C LYS A 214 -8.32 2.13 -4.93
N ARG A 215 -7.29 2.98 -4.88
CA ARG A 215 -7.28 4.14 -3.96
C ARG A 215 -8.47 5.07 -4.19
N MET A 216 -8.89 5.25 -5.45
CA MET A 216 -10.09 6.01 -5.78
C MET A 216 -11.35 5.31 -5.26
N ILE A 217 -11.54 4.01 -5.53
CA ILE A 217 -12.70 3.21 -5.07
C ILE A 217 -12.86 3.28 -3.56
N PHE A 218 -11.75 3.21 -2.83
CA PHE A 218 -11.75 3.27 -1.37
C PHE A 218 -11.94 4.69 -0.82
N ASN A 219 -12.04 5.70 -1.69
CA ASN A 219 -12.04 7.12 -1.32
C ASN A 219 -10.86 7.53 -0.44
N MET A 220 -9.65 7.03 -0.74
CA MET A 220 -8.47 7.33 0.06
C MET A 220 -8.06 8.81 -0.06
N PRO A 221 -7.45 9.41 0.98
CA PRO A 221 -7.07 10.81 0.97
C PRO A 221 -6.14 11.16 -0.19
N GLY A 222 -6.58 12.13 -1.00
CA GLY A 222 -5.85 12.61 -2.18
C GLY A 222 -5.89 11.67 -3.39
N ALA A 223 -6.65 10.57 -3.34
CA ALA A 223 -6.90 9.72 -4.51
C ALA A 223 -7.88 10.38 -5.49
N ILE A 224 -8.90 11.05 -4.95
CA ILE A 224 -9.94 11.76 -5.70
C ILE A 224 -9.59 13.26 -5.72
N ASN A 225 -8.79 13.68 -6.70
CA ASN A 225 -8.40 15.08 -6.88
C ASN A 225 -8.70 15.57 -8.31
N GLY A 226 -8.96 16.87 -8.46
CA GLY A 226 -9.15 17.55 -9.74
C GLY A 226 -10.23 16.88 -10.60
N ARG A 227 -9.89 16.55 -11.85
CA ARG A 227 -10.82 15.93 -12.82
C ARG A 227 -11.36 14.55 -12.36
N GLY A 228 -10.72 13.89 -11.40
CA GLY A 228 -11.21 12.60 -10.85
C GLY A 228 -12.46 12.75 -9.98
N ALA A 229 -12.60 13.88 -9.28
CA ALA A 229 -13.73 14.14 -8.37
C ALA A 229 -15.07 14.28 -9.09
N GLY A 230 -15.07 14.87 -10.28
CA GLY A 230 -16.29 15.01 -11.09
C GLY A 230 -16.71 13.74 -11.85
N SER A 231 -15.85 12.72 -11.90
CA SER A 231 -16.14 11.48 -12.64
C SER A 231 -17.20 10.63 -11.92
N GLU A 232 -17.94 9.82 -12.67
CA GLU A 232 -18.93 8.89 -12.08
C GLU A 232 -18.28 7.95 -11.06
N LEU A 233 -17.09 7.41 -11.39
CA LEU A 233 -16.29 6.61 -10.46
C LEU A 233 -15.99 7.36 -9.16
N GLY A 234 -15.55 8.62 -9.27
CA GLY A 234 -15.24 9.46 -8.12
C GLY A 234 -16.47 9.70 -7.25
N LYS A 235 -17.62 10.03 -7.86
CA LYS A 235 -18.88 10.23 -7.14
C LYS A 235 -19.37 8.96 -6.44
N ARG A 236 -19.29 7.80 -7.11
CA ARG A 236 -19.66 6.51 -6.50
C ARG A 236 -18.73 6.19 -5.34
N ALA A 237 -17.42 6.32 -5.52
CA ALA A 237 -16.46 6.09 -4.44
C ALA A 237 -16.64 7.02 -3.23
N GLN A 238 -16.95 8.30 -3.46
CA GLN A 238 -17.30 9.26 -2.41
C GLN A 238 -18.59 8.92 -1.66
N ARG A 239 -19.51 8.17 -2.26
CA ARG A 239 -20.69 7.67 -1.56
C ARG A 239 -20.37 6.42 -0.75
N LEU A 240 -19.50 5.55 -1.28
CA LEU A 240 -19.07 4.33 -0.60
C LEU A 240 -18.29 4.60 0.67
N ASN A 241 -17.42 5.62 0.67
CA ASN A 241 -16.62 6.03 1.84
C ASN A 241 -15.93 4.86 2.58
N VAL A 242 -15.50 3.83 1.84
CA VAL A 242 -14.94 2.59 2.42
C VAL A 242 -13.84 2.90 3.43
N HIS A 243 -12.92 3.81 3.10
CA HIS A 243 -11.82 4.15 3.99
C HIS A 243 -12.27 4.84 5.29
N GLU A 244 -13.33 5.64 5.25
CA GLU A 244 -13.86 6.30 6.45
C GLU A 244 -14.56 5.28 7.36
N GLU A 245 -15.33 4.35 6.78
CA GLU A 245 -15.94 3.26 7.55
C GLU A 245 -14.90 2.29 8.11
N GLU A 246 -13.81 2.01 7.36
CA GLU A 246 -12.65 1.28 7.89
C GLU A 246 -12.07 2.03 9.10
N ASP A 247 -11.70 3.31 8.93
CA ASP A 247 -11.07 4.09 9.98
C ASP A 247 -11.94 4.18 11.24
N ARG A 248 -13.26 4.37 11.08
CA ARG A 248 -14.23 4.35 12.18
C ARG A 248 -14.26 3.01 12.89
N LEU A 249 -14.33 1.89 12.16
CA LEU A 249 -14.34 0.56 12.76
C LEU A 249 -13.01 0.24 13.47
N PHE A 250 -11.87 0.53 12.82
CA PHE A 250 -10.55 0.36 13.44
C PHE A 250 -10.45 1.19 14.73
N ALA A 251 -10.88 2.46 14.72
CA ALA A 251 -10.89 3.31 15.90
C ALA A 251 -11.77 2.74 17.02
N LYS A 252 -12.99 2.27 16.70
CA LYS A 252 -13.90 1.62 17.67
C LYS A 252 -13.29 0.37 18.31
N LEU A 253 -12.50 -0.39 17.55
CA LEU A 253 -11.79 -1.57 18.06
C LEU A 253 -10.47 -1.24 18.79
N GLY A 254 -10.17 0.04 18.98
CA GLY A 254 -8.92 0.51 19.59
C GLY A 254 -7.68 0.18 18.75
N MET A 255 -7.86 0.05 17.44
CA MET A 255 -6.80 -0.28 16.49
C MET A 255 -6.44 0.90 15.60
N ARG A 256 -5.22 0.88 15.10
CA ARG A 256 -4.78 1.79 14.05
C ARG A 256 -5.12 1.21 12.68
N ALA A 257 -5.81 1.99 11.83
CA ALA A 257 -6.02 1.62 10.45
C ALA A 257 -4.67 1.38 9.73
N PRO A 258 -4.52 0.31 8.94
CA PRO A 258 -3.19 -0.07 8.47
C PRO A 258 -2.74 0.86 7.35
N SER A 259 -1.49 1.30 7.42
CA SER A 259 -0.93 2.32 6.51
C SER A 259 -1.01 1.88 5.05
N ASP A 260 -1.48 2.77 4.18
CA ASP A 260 -1.48 2.58 2.73
C ASP A 260 -0.09 2.20 2.19
N SER A 261 -0.03 1.16 1.35
CA SER A 261 1.20 0.81 0.65
C SER A 261 1.62 1.99 -0.25
N ALA A 262 2.80 2.55 -0.06
CA ALA A 262 3.33 3.66 -0.87
C ALA A 262 3.84 3.21 -2.26
N LEU A 263 3.11 2.32 -2.95
CA LEU A 263 3.53 1.72 -4.22
C LEU A 263 3.80 2.79 -5.28
N ASP A 264 2.97 3.82 -5.36
CA ASP A 264 3.17 4.95 -6.29
C ASP A 264 4.44 5.75 -5.99
N LEU A 265 4.85 5.88 -4.71
CA LEU A 265 6.13 6.48 -4.36
C LEU A 265 7.29 5.54 -4.68
N ARG A 266 7.17 4.23 -4.43
CA ARG A 266 8.22 3.25 -4.76
C ARG A 266 8.54 3.28 -6.26
N VAL A 267 7.53 3.29 -7.11
CA VAL A 267 7.73 3.34 -8.57
C VAL A 267 8.29 4.70 -9.02
N LYS A 268 7.91 5.81 -8.39
CA LYS A 268 8.55 7.11 -8.65
C LYS A 268 10.00 7.16 -8.14
N GLY A 269 10.30 6.48 -7.03
CA GLY A 269 11.65 6.30 -6.51
C GLY A 269 12.52 5.49 -7.47
N ALA A 270 11.96 4.46 -8.11
CA ALA A 270 12.64 3.70 -9.16
C ALA A 270 13.08 4.60 -10.32
N LEU A 271 12.28 5.58 -10.75
CA LEU A 271 12.69 6.56 -11.77
C LEU A 271 13.89 7.42 -11.33
N VAL A 272 13.94 7.81 -10.06
CA VAL A 272 15.09 8.54 -9.51
C VAL A 272 16.33 7.65 -9.52
N ALA A 273 16.21 6.40 -9.10
CA ALA A 273 17.31 5.43 -9.15
C ALA A 273 17.80 5.18 -10.59
N ILE A 274 16.90 5.11 -11.58
CA ILE A 274 17.27 5.01 -13.00
C ILE A 274 18.05 6.27 -13.45
N CYS A 275 17.61 7.47 -13.06
CA CYS A 275 18.33 8.70 -13.38
C CYS A 275 19.74 8.71 -12.77
N VAL A 276 19.89 8.24 -11.52
CA VAL A 276 21.20 8.13 -10.87
C VAL A 276 22.08 7.11 -11.60
N ALA A 277 21.54 5.93 -11.95
CA ALA A 277 22.28 4.92 -12.71
C ALA A 277 22.75 5.46 -14.07
N LEU A 278 21.88 6.17 -14.80
CA LEU A 278 22.23 6.82 -16.07
C LEU A 278 23.30 7.90 -15.88
N ALA A 279 23.21 8.72 -14.83
CA ALA A 279 24.25 9.71 -14.53
C ALA A 279 25.61 9.04 -14.33
N VAL A 280 25.69 7.96 -13.53
CA VAL A 280 26.95 7.22 -13.29
C VAL A 280 27.50 6.63 -14.59
N LEU A 281 26.65 6.08 -15.45
CA LEU A 281 27.06 5.56 -16.76
C LEU A 281 27.63 6.64 -17.67
N MET A 282 27.09 7.86 -17.63
CA MET A 282 27.54 8.99 -18.46
C MET A 282 28.81 9.66 -17.94
N PHE A 283 29.13 9.52 -16.66
CA PHE A 283 30.38 10.03 -16.09
C PHE A 283 31.56 9.05 -16.24
N THR A 284 31.35 7.86 -16.82
CA THR A 284 32.37 6.80 -16.91
C THR A 284 32.54 6.28 -18.35
N PRO A 285 33.61 6.65 -19.10
CA PRO A 285 34.79 7.48 -18.75
C PRO A 285 34.55 9.00 -18.84
N PRO A 286 35.45 9.86 -18.29
CA PRO A 286 35.26 11.32 -18.16
C PRO A 286 35.07 12.11 -19.47
N ASP A 287 35.35 11.49 -20.63
CA ASP A 287 35.15 12.09 -21.95
C ASP A 287 33.74 11.84 -22.51
N ALA A 288 32.95 10.97 -21.86
CA ALA A 288 31.54 10.77 -22.19
C ALA A 288 30.72 12.00 -21.76
N ASP A 289 29.60 12.22 -22.43
CA ASP A 289 28.72 13.40 -22.34
C ASP A 289 28.40 13.85 -20.91
N ALA A 290 29.33 14.54 -20.25
CA ALA A 290 29.22 14.97 -18.86
C ALA A 290 28.01 15.89 -18.64
N ALA A 291 27.62 16.63 -19.69
CA ALA A 291 26.39 17.42 -19.71
C ALA A 291 25.12 16.55 -19.56
N ILE A 292 25.07 15.40 -20.24
CA ILE A 292 23.95 14.45 -20.14
C ILE A 292 23.94 13.81 -18.74
N GLY A 293 25.12 13.41 -18.23
CA GLY A 293 25.25 12.89 -16.87
C GLY A 293 24.78 13.89 -15.79
N ALA A 294 25.23 15.14 -15.90
CA ALA A 294 24.82 16.23 -15.01
C ALA A 294 23.31 16.50 -15.08
N PHE A 295 22.72 16.46 -16.28
CA PHE A 295 21.27 16.61 -16.46
C PHE A 295 20.48 15.57 -15.67
N PHE A 296 20.82 14.28 -15.80
CA PHE A 296 20.13 13.22 -15.06
C PHE A 296 20.30 13.35 -13.54
N LEU A 297 21.50 13.75 -13.09
CA LEU A 297 21.76 13.98 -11.67
C LEU A 297 20.92 15.15 -11.12
N ILE A 298 20.83 16.26 -11.86
CA ILE A 298 19.99 17.42 -11.48
C ILE A 298 18.52 16.98 -11.39
N VAL A 299 18.00 16.22 -12.35
CA VAL A 299 16.63 15.70 -12.31
C VAL A 299 16.39 14.81 -11.09
N ALA A 300 17.34 13.91 -10.77
CA ALA A 300 17.26 13.05 -9.60
C ALA A 300 17.24 13.87 -8.29
N MET A 301 18.17 14.82 -8.16
CA MET A 301 18.31 15.70 -7.00
C MET A 301 17.10 16.63 -6.82
N ALA A 302 16.50 17.12 -7.90
CA ALA A 302 15.27 17.91 -7.82
C ALA A 302 14.06 17.07 -7.37
N ARG A 303 14.02 15.77 -7.73
CA ARG A 303 12.90 14.87 -7.42
C ARG A 303 12.96 14.26 -6.03
N LEU A 304 14.16 14.00 -5.50
CA LEU A 304 14.35 13.31 -4.24
C LEU A 304 13.70 14.05 -3.03
N PRO A 305 13.88 15.37 -2.84
CA PRO A 305 13.23 16.11 -1.74
C PRO A 305 11.71 16.04 -1.81
N TRP A 306 11.15 16.10 -3.02
CA TRP A 306 9.71 15.98 -3.22
C TRP A 306 9.20 14.59 -2.80
N LEU A 307 9.91 13.52 -3.16
CA LEU A 307 9.57 12.15 -2.75
C LEU A 307 9.67 11.96 -1.24
N VAL A 308 10.74 12.44 -0.62
CA VAL A 308 10.93 12.37 0.84
C VAL A 308 9.83 13.14 1.56
N ARG A 309 9.48 14.34 1.08
CA ARG A 309 8.40 15.15 1.65
C ARG A 309 7.05 14.46 1.53
N GLU A 310 6.72 13.90 0.36
CA GLU A 310 5.46 13.17 0.15
C GLU A 310 5.39 11.91 1.00
N TRP A 311 6.51 11.18 1.14
CA TRP A 311 6.61 10.02 2.01
C TRP A 311 6.36 10.38 3.48
N ARG A 312 7.02 11.43 3.96
CA ARG A 312 6.83 11.95 5.33
C ARG A 312 5.39 12.41 5.56
N ARG A 313 4.80 13.17 4.62
CA ARG A 313 3.40 13.62 4.71
C ARG A 313 2.42 12.47 4.87
N ARG A 314 2.65 11.37 4.14
CA ARG A 314 1.80 10.18 4.24
C ARG A 314 1.94 9.47 5.58
N ARG A 315 3.16 9.34 6.11
CA ARG A 315 3.39 8.78 7.45
C ARG A 315 2.73 9.64 8.54
N LEU A 316 2.98 10.95 8.52
CA LEU A 316 2.47 11.88 9.53
C LEU A 316 0.94 11.95 9.56
N ARG A 317 0.26 11.85 8.40
CA ARG A 317 -1.21 11.78 8.37
C ARG A 317 -1.73 10.56 9.11
N THR A 318 -1.07 9.42 8.92
CA THR A 318 -1.44 8.21 9.65
C THR A 318 -1.23 8.40 11.16
N ASP A 319 -0.27 9.22 11.61
CA ASP A 319 0.02 9.46 13.04
C ASP A 319 -0.96 10.47 13.68
N LEU A 320 -1.37 11.52 12.94
CA LEU A 320 -2.28 12.54 13.45
C LEU A 320 -3.71 12.03 13.66
N VAL A 321 -4.19 11.13 12.79
CA VAL A 321 -5.49 10.47 12.98
C VAL A 321 -5.46 9.65 14.27
N THR A 322 -4.34 8.99 14.58
CA THR A 322 -4.23 8.24 15.85
C THR A 322 -4.16 9.12 17.09
N SER A 323 -3.50 10.28 17.01
CA SER A 323 -3.44 11.17 18.16
C SER A 323 -4.78 11.83 18.46
N HIS A 324 -5.59 12.15 17.45
CA HIS A 324 -6.93 12.72 17.69
C HIS A 324 -7.90 11.71 18.29
N VAL A 325 -7.84 10.43 17.89
CA VAL A 325 -8.63 9.36 18.53
C VAL A 325 -8.18 9.11 19.97
N ALA A 326 -6.89 9.23 20.27
CA ALA A 326 -6.37 9.04 21.63
C ALA A 326 -6.54 10.28 22.53
N ALA A 327 -6.59 11.48 21.95
CA ALA A 327 -6.66 12.76 22.66
C ALA A 327 -8.08 13.32 22.76
N ASP A 328 -9.10 12.61 22.30
CA ASP A 328 -10.46 12.85 22.76
C ASP A 328 -10.54 12.16 24.14
N PRO A 329 -10.29 12.89 25.25
CA PRO A 329 -10.26 12.27 26.56
C PRO A 329 -11.64 11.69 26.76
N ALA A 330 -11.71 10.39 27.08
CA ALA A 330 -12.96 9.76 27.46
C ALA A 330 -13.68 10.71 28.44
N PRO A 331 -14.88 11.21 28.09
CA PRO A 331 -15.54 12.23 28.89
C PRO A 331 -15.63 11.70 30.32
N PRO A 332 -15.33 12.55 31.33
CA PRO A 332 -15.16 12.11 32.71
C PRO A 332 -16.36 11.26 33.16
N PRO A 333 -16.12 10.27 34.05
CA PRO A 333 -17.08 9.22 34.39
C PRO A 333 -18.44 9.75 34.83
#